data_AF-A0A3E0CAD2-F1
#
_entry.id   AF-A0A3E0CAD2-F1
#
_cell.length_a   1.000
_cell.length_b   1.000
_cell.length_c   1.000
_cell.angle_alpha   90.00
_cell.angle_beta   90.00
_cell.angle_gamma   90.00
#
_symmetry.space_group_name_H-M   'P 1'
#
loop_
_entity.id
_entity.type
_entity.pdbx_description
1 polymer ?
#
loop_
_entity_poly.entity_id
_entity_poly.type
_entity_poly.pdbx_seq_one_letter_code
_entity_poly.pdbx_strand_id
1 'polypeptide(L)'
;MAEQDRLHPLRPLLKNWIWEHGRVGTRYLDCADGAIKFDEGKKSHFAAEKYTYVPLGKDAQDNASEEGPAIQEAGLARFLRAAQLGKPEEAGSLAEVQRAVQDCVALGLFSAYQREAREAFARYAQEPMFDDEIRAAVVEDIRRIYAGMPEQLALYDFSVLYGLPTPLLISETPFIDWRVSASPALPFVSLPLGPYCLLVGAPSGRQSRVAPVVWKAAAALGPLKDHNRRIAERARLWLVATTDDQLVAAQSRIVAAMGARPEDGKR
;
A
#
# COMPACT_ATOMS: atom_id res chain seq x y z
N MET A 1 3.65 11.21 28.13
CA MET A 1 4.18 11.89 26.93
C MET A 1 3.03 11.99 25.95
N ALA A 2 2.73 13.18 25.43
CA ALA A 2 1.70 13.32 24.39
C ALA A 2 2.13 12.47 23.19
N GLU A 3 1.38 11.42 22.86
CA GLU A 3 1.48 10.76 21.56
C GLU A 3 1.28 11.86 20.52
N GLN A 4 2.36 12.30 19.87
CA GLN A 4 2.24 13.14 18.69
C GLN A 4 1.28 12.44 17.74
N ASP A 5 0.32 13.19 17.21
CA ASP A 5 -0.66 12.77 16.20
C ASP A 5 0.10 12.24 14.96
N ARG A 6 0.53 10.97 15.04
CA ARG A 6 1.40 10.31 14.07
C ARG A 6 0.63 10.17 12.76
N LEU A 7 1.24 10.68 11.69
CA LEU A 7 0.63 10.63 10.38
C LEU A 7 0.80 9.24 9.77
N HIS A 8 -0.27 8.71 9.19
CA HIS A 8 -0.25 7.41 8.54
C HIS A 8 0.79 7.37 7.39
N PRO A 9 1.60 6.31 7.26
CA PRO A 9 2.64 6.24 6.22
C PRO A 9 2.11 6.28 4.78
N LEU A 10 0.90 5.74 4.52
CA LEU A 10 0.27 5.86 3.18
C LEU A 10 -0.51 7.16 2.99
N ARG A 11 -0.45 8.12 3.92
CA ARG A 11 -1.10 9.43 3.80
C ARG A 11 -0.83 10.12 2.45
N PRO A 12 0.40 10.07 1.86
CA PRO A 12 0.62 10.65 0.53
C PRO A 12 -0.33 10.08 -0.54
N LEU A 13 -0.59 8.76 -0.53
CA LEU A 13 -1.51 8.10 -1.47
C LEU A 13 -2.97 8.35 -1.08
N LEU A 14 -3.33 8.20 0.20
CA LEU A 14 -4.70 8.31 0.70
C LEU A 14 -5.33 9.68 0.44
N LYS A 15 -4.53 10.74 0.33
CA LYS A 15 -5.01 12.08 -0.07
C LYS A 15 -5.76 12.08 -1.41
N ASN A 16 -5.51 11.12 -2.30
CA ASN A 16 -6.21 11.01 -3.58
C ASN A 16 -7.60 10.35 -3.47
N TRP A 17 -7.96 9.80 -2.30
CA TRP A 17 -9.28 9.22 -2.02
C TRP A 17 -10.15 10.11 -1.11
N ILE A 18 -9.78 11.38 -0.93
CA ILE A 18 -10.59 12.32 -0.14
C ILE A 18 -11.88 12.64 -0.91
N TRP A 19 -13.00 12.49 -0.22
CA TRP A 19 -14.32 12.90 -0.67
C TRP A 19 -14.52 14.38 -0.36
N GLU A 20 -15.01 15.15 -1.32
CA GLU A 20 -15.32 16.59 -1.16
C GLU A 20 -16.74 16.90 -1.64
N HIS A 21 -17.74 16.19 -1.10
CA HIS A 21 -19.17 16.36 -1.44
C HIS A 21 -19.97 16.80 -0.21
N GLY A 22 -19.91 18.08 0.14
CA GLY A 22 -20.57 18.67 1.31
C GLY A 22 -19.87 18.38 2.66
N ARG A 23 -19.11 17.29 2.75
CA ARG A 23 -18.15 16.99 3.82
C ARG A 23 -16.81 16.63 3.20
N VAL A 24 -15.73 17.00 3.88
CA VAL A 24 -14.35 16.67 3.51
C VAL A 24 -13.87 15.55 4.40
N GLY A 25 -13.49 14.41 3.82
CA GLY A 25 -13.06 13.26 4.60
C GLY A 25 -12.81 12.03 3.76
N THR A 26 -12.56 10.90 4.41
CA THR A 26 -12.34 9.62 3.73
C THR A 26 -13.42 8.63 4.14
N ARG A 27 -14.14 8.07 3.16
CA ARG A 27 -15.03 6.92 3.37
C ARG A 27 -14.23 5.65 3.36
N TYR A 28 -14.47 4.79 4.35
CA TYR A 28 -13.78 3.52 4.45
C TYR A 28 -14.70 2.45 5.04
N LEU A 29 -14.46 1.20 4.68
CA LEU A 29 -14.99 0.02 5.33
C LEU A 29 -13.99 -0.40 6.40
N ASP A 30 -14.43 -0.47 7.65
CA ASP A 30 -13.68 -1.03 8.75
C ASP A 30 -13.78 -2.55 8.70
N CYS A 31 -12.64 -3.24 8.59
CA CYS A 31 -12.63 -4.69 8.44
C CYS A 31 -12.82 -5.43 9.76
N ALA A 32 -12.73 -4.76 10.92
CA ALA A 32 -12.92 -5.38 12.22
C ALA A 32 -14.41 -5.67 12.51
N ASP A 33 -15.29 -4.72 12.19
CA ASP A 33 -16.74 -4.83 12.41
C ASP A 33 -17.55 -4.87 11.10
N GLY A 34 -16.89 -4.70 9.96
CA GLY A 34 -17.53 -4.67 8.65
C GLY A 34 -18.37 -3.40 8.43
N ALA A 35 -18.26 -2.35 9.24
CA ALA A 35 -19.07 -1.14 9.08
C ALA A 35 -18.44 -0.14 8.12
N ILE A 36 -19.26 0.53 7.32
CA ILE A 36 -18.84 1.67 6.50
C ILE A 36 -18.84 2.93 7.37
N LYS A 37 -17.68 3.55 7.50
CA LYS A 37 -17.41 4.71 8.35
C LYS A 37 -16.90 5.89 7.53
N PHE A 38 -16.83 7.06 8.17
CA PHE A 38 -16.32 8.28 7.57
C PHE A 38 -15.36 8.96 8.54
N ASP A 39 -14.13 9.18 8.10
CA ASP A 39 -13.13 9.95 8.82
C ASP A 39 -13.13 11.39 8.33
N GLU A 40 -13.40 12.34 9.23
CA GLU A 40 -13.47 13.75 8.86
C GLU A 40 -12.07 14.37 8.69
N GLY A 41 -11.93 15.19 7.65
CA GLY A 41 -10.71 15.91 7.35
C GLY A 41 -9.72 15.15 6.46
N LYS A 42 -8.58 15.79 6.21
CA LYS A 42 -7.56 15.30 5.26
C LYS A 42 -6.44 14.51 5.93
N LYS A 43 -6.63 14.15 7.20
CA LYS A 43 -5.58 13.56 8.04
C LYS A 43 -5.54 12.04 8.03
N SER A 44 -6.63 11.38 7.61
CA SER A 44 -6.72 9.92 7.52
C SER A 44 -6.48 9.24 8.88
N HIS A 45 -7.15 9.71 9.93
CA HIS A 45 -7.02 9.17 11.30
C HIS A 45 -7.52 7.72 11.40
N PHE A 46 -8.47 7.32 10.55
CA PHE A 46 -8.93 5.93 10.47
C PHE A 46 -7.82 4.93 10.15
N ALA A 47 -6.71 5.39 9.57
CA ALA A 47 -5.56 4.57 9.22
C ALA A 47 -4.46 4.60 10.30
N ALA A 48 -4.69 5.15 11.49
CA ALA A 48 -3.67 5.36 12.52
C ALA A 48 -3.21 4.06 13.23
N GLU A 49 -2.62 3.14 12.49
CA GLU A 49 -2.04 1.93 13.06
C GLU A 49 -0.61 2.10 13.55
N LYS A 50 -0.17 1.18 14.42
CA LYS A 50 1.23 1.05 14.79
C LYS A 50 1.98 0.31 13.68
N TYR A 51 2.91 1.01 13.05
CA TYR A 51 3.79 0.45 12.03
C TYR A 51 5.13 0.07 12.62
N THR A 52 5.73 -0.97 12.07
CA THR A 52 7.13 -1.33 12.33
C THR A 52 7.93 -1.02 11.08
N TYR A 53 8.91 -0.13 11.20
CA TYR A 53 9.88 0.06 10.13
C TYR A 53 11.04 -0.92 10.27
N VAL A 54 11.22 -1.71 9.22
CA VAL A 54 12.37 -2.59 8.99
C VAL A 54 13.12 -2.07 7.77
N PRO A 55 14.37 -1.62 7.91
CA PRO A 55 15.18 -1.21 6.78
C PRO A 55 15.69 -2.45 6.03
N LEU A 56 15.40 -2.50 4.73
CA LEU A 56 15.59 -3.68 3.87
C LEU A 56 16.88 -3.67 3.04
N GLY A 57 17.65 -2.57 3.05
CA GLY A 57 18.89 -2.48 2.27
C GLY A 57 19.97 -3.43 2.81
N LYS A 58 20.82 -3.94 1.90
CA LYS A 58 21.88 -4.94 2.18
C LYS A 58 22.76 -4.64 3.41
N ASP A 59 23.06 -3.36 3.65
CA ASP A 59 23.90 -2.90 4.76
C ASP A 59 23.16 -1.94 5.71
N ALA A 60 21.82 -1.94 5.65
CA ALA A 60 21.03 -1.01 6.43
C ALA A 60 21.07 -1.41 7.92
N GLN A 61 21.37 -0.46 8.80
CA GLN A 61 21.29 -0.68 10.24
C GLN A 61 19.85 -0.49 10.70
N ASP A 62 19.38 -1.34 11.62
CA ASP A 62 18.09 -1.08 12.27
C ASP A 62 18.25 0.05 13.27
N ASN A 63 17.40 1.07 13.13
CA ASN A 63 17.30 2.17 14.07
C ASN A 63 15.85 2.28 14.53
N ALA A 64 15.61 2.01 15.81
CA ALA A 64 14.27 2.04 16.40
C ALA A 64 13.59 3.41 16.35
N SER A 65 14.35 4.49 16.12
CA SER A 65 13.81 5.84 15.97
C SER A 65 13.31 6.14 14.55
N GLU A 66 13.65 5.32 13.55
CA GLU A 66 13.15 5.49 12.20
C GLU A 66 11.74 4.90 12.09
N GLU A 67 10.78 5.75 11.70
CA GLU A 67 9.35 5.40 11.69
C GLU A 67 8.84 4.98 10.30
N GLY A 68 9.67 5.08 9.26
CA GLY A 68 9.29 4.73 7.90
C GLY A 68 10.38 5.05 6.87
N PRO A 69 10.14 4.71 5.58
CA PRO A 69 11.08 5.01 4.52
C PRO A 69 11.22 6.53 4.28
N ALA A 70 12.43 6.99 3.97
CA ALA A 70 12.66 8.38 3.57
C ALA A 70 12.03 8.68 2.21
N ILE A 71 11.01 9.54 2.18
CA ILE A 71 10.29 9.96 0.97
C ILE A 71 10.47 11.46 0.68
N GLN A 72 10.40 11.85 -0.60
CA GLN A 72 10.37 13.26 -1.01
C GLN A 72 8.92 13.72 -1.18
N GLU A 73 8.29 14.14 -0.09
CA GLU A 73 6.84 14.44 -0.07
C GLU A 73 6.36 15.37 -1.18
N ALA A 74 7.09 16.46 -1.44
CA ALA A 74 6.69 17.45 -2.45
C ALA A 74 6.75 16.88 -3.87
N GLY A 75 7.82 16.14 -4.19
CA GLY A 75 7.99 15.48 -5.49
C GLY A 75 6.96 14.38 -5.70
N LEU A 76 6.73 13.56 -4.66
CA LEU A 76 5.71 12.52 -4.67
C LEU A 76 4.31 13.12 -4.86
N ALA A 77 3.94 14.17 -4.11
CA ALA A 77 2.65 14.83 -4.26
C ALA A 77 2.43 15.40 -5.66
N ARG A 78 3.47 16.00 -6.27
CA ARG A 78 3.42 16.48 -7.66
C ARG A 78 3.19 15.33 -8.63
N PHE A 79 3.96 14.25 -8.51
CA PHE A 79 3.83 13.06 -9.35
C PHE A 79 2.44 12.42 -9.25
N LEU A 80 1.91 12.24 -8.03
CA LEU A 80 0.58 11.67 -7.80
C LEU A 80 -0.53 12.52 -8.41
N ARG A 81 -0.43 13.86 -8.28
CA ARG A 81 -1.36 14.79 -8.91
C ARG A 81 -1.32 14.69 -10.45
N ALA A 82 -0.13 14.67 -11.03
CA ALA A 82 0.06 14.49 -12.47
C ALA A 82 -0.53 13.17 -12.97
N ALA A 83 -0.32 12.06 -12.23
CA ALA A 83 -0.91 10.75 -12.52
C ALA A 83 -2.44 10.77 -12.48
N GLN A 84 -3.03 11.39 -11.46
CA GLN A 84 -4.48 11.50 -11.32
C GLN A 84 -5.11 12.34 -12.44
N LEU A 85 -4.44 13.40 -12.89
CA LEU A 85 -4.92 14.29 -13.95
C LEU A 85 -4.59 13.79 -15.36
N GLY A 86 -3.77 12.74 -15.50
CA GLY A 86 -3.30 12.25 -16.80
C GLY A 86 -2.37 13.22 -17.52
N LYS A 87 -1.57 14.00 -16.77
CA LYS A 87 -0.72 15.07 -17.28
C LYS A 87 0.77 14.81 -16.99
N PRO A 88 1.43 13.92 -17.74
CA PRO A 88 2.83 13.55 -17.50
C PRO A 88 3.79 14.76 -17.49
N GLU A 89 3.51 15.80 -18.27
CA GLU A 89 4.28 17.03 -18.35
C GLU A 89 4.29 17.84 -17.04
N GLU A 90 3.27 17.68 -16.18
CA GLU A 90 3.19 18.32 -14.87
C GLU A 90 3.92 17.54 -13.77
N ALA A 91 4.45 16.34 -14.07
CA ALA A 91 5.07 15.46 -13.08
C ALA A 91 6.48 15.89 -12.63
N GLY A 92 7.08 16.86 -13.34
CA GLY A 92 8.44 17.34 -13.10
C GLY A 92 9.48 16.71 -14.03
N SER A 93 10.75 16.90 -13.69
CA SER A 93 11.89 16.33 -14.42
C SER A 93 11.94 14.80 -14.35
N LEU A 94 12.68 14.17 -15.26
CA LEU A 94 12.84 12.71 -15.28
C LEU A 94 13.40 12.16 -13.96
N ALA A 95 14.31 12.87 -13.32
CA ALA A 95 14.87 12.48 -12.02
C ALA A 95 13.83 12.58 -10.88
N GLU A 96 13.00 13.62 -10.86
CA GLU A 96 11.90 13.76 -9.89
C GLU A 96 10.86 12.65 -10.07
N VAL A 97 10.49 12.33 -11.32
CA VAL A 97 9.55 11.24 -11.63
C VAL A 97 10.11 9.88 -11.18
N GLN A 98 11.37 9.60 -11.49
CA GLN A 98 12.03 8.37 -11.03
C GLN A 98 12.07 8.29 -9.51
N ARG A 99 12.41 9.40 -8.83
CA ARG A 99 12.43 9.44 -7.38
C ARG A 99 11.04 9.19 -6.79
N ALA A 100 9.99 9.79 -7.34
CA ALA A 100 8.62 9.57 -6.89
C ALA A 100 8.16 8.11 -7.07
N VAL A 101 8.59 7.44 -8.15
CA VAL A 101 8.35 6.00 -8.32
C VAL A 101 9.09 5.18 -7.25
N GLN A 102 10.33 5.53 -6.92
CA GLN A 102 11.05 4.85 -5.83
C GLN A 102 10.38 5.09 -4.46
N ASP A 103 9.88 6.30 -4.21
CA ASP A 103 9.12 6.60 -2.98
C ASP A 103 7.82 5.77 -2.93
N CYS A 104 7.10 5.61 -4.05
CA CYS A 104 5.93 4.74 -4.16
C CYS A 104 6.27 3.27 -3.85
N VAL A 105 7.36 2.75 -4.43
CA VAL A 105 7.82 1.38 -4.19
C VAL A 105 8.23 1.19 -2.72
N ALA A 106 8.95 2.15 -2.13
CA ALA A 106 9.35 2.10 -0.74
C ALA A 106 8.15 2.07 0.21
N LEU A 107 7.14 2.93 -0.02
CA LEU A 107 5.88 2.93 0.74
C LEU A 107 5.09 1.63 0.53
N GLY A 108 5.07 1.12 -0.70
CA GLY A 108 4.41 -0.13 -1.05
C GLY A 108 5.01 -1.34 -0.33
N LEU A 109 6.34 -1.50 -0.38
CA LEU A 109 7.07 -2.55 0.33
C LEU A 109 6.91 -2.43 1.83
N PHE A 110 7.09 -1.21 2.35
CA PHE A 110 6.90 -0.92 3.77
C PHE A 110 5.55 -1.39 4.28
N SER A 111 4.49 -1.13 3.51
CA SER A 111 3.13 -1.53 3.86
C SER A 111 2.88 -3.03 3.65
N ALA A 112 3.54 -3.64 2.66
CA ALA A 112 3.34 -5.04 2.30
C ALA A 112 3.71 -6.02 3.40
N TYR A 113 4.74 -5.73 4.21
CA TYR A 113 5.22 -6.64 5.26
C TYR A 113 4.60 -6.39 6.65
N GLN A 114 3.76 -5.37 6.81
CA GLN A 114 3.25 -4.97 8.14
C GLN A 114 2.42 -6.06 8.80
N ARG A 115 1.80 -6.94 8.02
CA ARG A 115 1.06 -8.07 8.57
C ARG A 115 2.02 -9.07 9.20
N GLU A 116 3.02 -9.51 8.45
CA GLU A 116 4.06 -10.44 8.89
C GLU A 116 4.79 -9.89 10.11
N ALA A 117 5.05 -8.57 10.13
CA ALA A 117 5.69 -7.92 11.26
C ALA A 117 4.82 -7.99 12.52
N ARG A 118 3.52 -7.68 12.42
CA ARG A 118 2.59 -7.76 13.56
C ARG A 118 2.38 -9.18 14.05
N GLU A 119 2.27 -10.15 13.14
CA GLU A 119 2.17 -11.58 13.48
C GLU A 119 3.44 -12.06 14.19
N ALA A 120 4.63 -11.63 13.72
CA ALA A 120 5.90 -11.95 14.38
C ALA A 120 6.01 -11.30 15.77
N PHE A 121 5.64 -10.02 15.91
CA PHE A 121 5.59 -9.35 17.22
C PHE A 121 4.68 -10.10 18.20
N ALA A 122 3.45 -10.45 17.78
CA ALA A 122 2.50 -11.15 18.62
C ALA A 122 3.01 -12.53 19.07
N ARG A 123 3.74 -13.23 18.19
CA ARG A 123 4.38 -14.51 18.48
C ARG A 123 5.52 -14.37 19.49
N TYR A 124 6.49 -13.50 19.23
CA TYR A 124 7.65 -13.33 20.11
C TYR A 124 7.31 -12.71 21.47
N ALA A 125 6.23 -11.92 21.56
CA ALA A 125 5.73 -11.41 22.84
C ALA A 125 5.21 -12.51 23.79
N GLN A 126 5.00 -13.75 23.31
CA GLN A 126 4.67 -14.90 24.16
C GLN A 126 5.91 -15.61 24.71
N GLU A 127 7.11 -15.23 24.25
CA GLU A 127 8.38 -15.80 24.69
C GLU A 127 8.99 -14.91 25.80
N PRO A 128 9.88 -15.46 26.66
CA PRO A 128 10.55 -14.70 27.71
C PRO A 128 11.68 -13.83 27.12
N MET A 129 11.31 -12.86 26.27
CA MET A 129 12.20 -11.95 25.55
C MET A 129 11.92 -10.50 25.97
N PHE A 130 12.96 -9.66 25.97
CA PHE A 130 12.81 -8.21 26.13
C PHE A 130 12.35 -7.53 24.82
N ASP A 131 11.82 -6.32 24.90
CA ASP A 131 11.27 -5.59 23.74
C ASP A 131 12.28 -5.38 22.61
N ASP A 132 13.56 -5.18 22.94
CA ASP A 132 14.65 -5.03 21.97
C ASP A 132 15.03 -6.36 21.31
N GLU A 133 15.01 -7.46 22.06
CA GLU A 133 15.19 -8.81 21.52
C GLU A 133 14.04 -9.19 20.56
N ILE A 134 12.80 -8.90 20.96
CA ILE A 134 11.61 -9.09 20.12
C ILE A 134 11.76 -8.29 18.82
N ARG A 135 12.14 -7.01 18.92
CA ARG A 135 12.36 -6.15 17.74
C ARG A 135 13.43 -6.74 16.81
N ALA A 136 14.57 -7.16 17.36
CA ALA A 136 15.65 -7.74 16.58
C ALA A 136 15.20 -9.01 15.82
N ALA A 137 14.43 -9.88 16.49
CA ALA A 137 13.89 -11.10 15.87
C ALA A 137 12.87 -10.80 14.76
N VAL A 138 11.97 -9.83 14.98
CA VAL A 138 11.03 -9.37 13.94
C VAL A 138 11.77 -8.80 12.73
N VAL A 139 12.79 -7.98 12.96
CA VAL A 139 13.63 -7.41 11.89
C VAL A 139 14.29 -8.52 11.07
N GLU A 140 14.81 -9.56 11.73
CA GLU A 140 15.42 -10.69 11.04
C GLU A 140 14.40 -11.46 10.17
N ASP A 141 13.23 -11.77 10.72
CA ASP A 141 12.17 -12.49 10.00
C ASP A 141 11.70 -11.72 8.75
N ILE A 142 11.49 -10.41 8.87
CA ILE A 142 11.12 -9.57 7.72
C ILE A 142 12.23 -9.50 6.68
N ARG A 143 13.50 -9.33 7.11
CA ARG A 143 14.64 -9.31 6.19
C ARG A 143 14.81 -10.62 5.44
N ARG A 144 14.53 -11.75 6.08
CA ARG A 144 14.58 -13.08 5.45
C ARG A 144 13.67 -13.17 4.21
N ILE A 145 12.55 -12.44 4.21
CA ILE A 145 11.57 -12.46 3.13
C ILE A 145 11.82 -11.32 2.13
N TYR A 146 12.21 -10.12 2.59
CA TYR A 146 12.15 -8.89 1.78
C TYR A 146 13.51 -8.24 1.44
N ALA A 147 14.65 -8.64 2.05
CA ALA A 147 15.93 -7.90 1.95
C ALA A 147 16.56 -7.79 0.54
N GLY A 148 16.08 -8.53 -0.47
CA GLY A 148 16.52 -8.37 -1.86
C GLY A 148 15.47 -7.73 -2.78
N MET A 149 14.27 -7.48 -2.27
CA MET A 149 13.16 -6.96 -3.06
C MET A 149 13.38 -5.51 -3.52
N PRO A 150 13.91 -4.58 -2.69
CA PRO A 150 14.21 -3.22 -3.14
C PRO A 150 15.16 -3.18 -4.34
N GLU A 151 16.26 -3.94 -4.30
CA GLU A 151 17.26 -4.02 -5.37
C GLU A 151 16.67 -4.64 -6.62
N GLN A 152 15.84 -5.69 -6.47
CA GLN A 152 15.13 -6.30 -7.58
C GLN A 152 14.18 -5.30 -8.26
N LEU A 153 13.34 -4.61 -7.48
CA LEU A 153 12.36 -3.66 -8.01
C LEU A 153 13.03 -2.40 -8.57
N ALA A 154 14.21 -2.02 -8.10
CA ALA A 154 15.00 -0.94 -8.68
C ALA A 154 15.40 -1.21 -10.15
N LEU A 155 15.35 -2.46 -10.61
CA LEU A 155 15.60 -2.86 -12.00
C LEU A 155 14.31 -3.00 -12.83
N TYR A 156 13.14 -2.70 -12.29
CA TYR A 156 11.87 -2.84 -13.01
C TYR A 156 11.59 -1.64 -13.90
N ASP A 157 11.05 -1.89 -15.09
CA ASP A 157 10.47 -0.85 -15.93
C ASP A 157 9.09 -0.52 -15.38
N PHE A 158 8.90 0.76 -15.02
CA PHE A 158 7.66 1.24 -14.45
C PHE A 158 6.83 2.00 -15.49
N SER A 159 5.52 1.76 -15.44
CA SER A 159 4.53 2.49 -16.20
C SER A 159 3.46 3.06 -15.27
N VAL A 160 2.99 4.27 -15.58
CA VAL A 160 1.78 4.85 -14.99
C VAL A 160 0.62 4.61 -15.95
N LEU A 161 -0.34 3.79 -15.53
CA LEU A 161 -1.64 3.70 -16.18
C LEU A 161 -2.54 4.77 -15.61
N TYR A 162 -3.13 5.63 -16.44
CA TYR A 162 -4.02 6.70 -15.99
C TYR A 162 -5.31 6.73 -16.81
N GLY A 163 -6.34 7.42 -16.29
CA GLY A 163 -7.65 7.53 -16.92
C GLY A 163 -8.43 6.21 -16.91
N LEU A 164 -8.20 5.36 -15.89
CA LEU A 164 -8.93 4.10 -15.75
C LEU A 164 -10.44 4.36 -15.61
N PRO A 165 -11.31 3.57 -16.26
CA PRO A 165 -12.76 3.81 -16.20
C PRO A 165 -13.39 3.38 -14.89
N THR A 166 -12.79 2.41 -14.20
CA THR A 166 -13.27 1.91 -12.90
C THR A 166 -12.40 2.45 -11.79
N PRO A 167 -12.98 3.06 -10.73
CA PRO A 167 -12.19 3.53 -9.60
C PRO A 167 -11.51 2.39 -8.86
N LEU A 168 -10.26 2.60 -8.45
CA LEU A 168 -9.45 1.68 -7.69
C LEU A 168 -9.74 1.78 -6.19
N LEU A 169 -9.65 0.64 -5.52
CA LEU A 169 -9.64 0.53 -4.07
C LEU A 169 -8.22 0.70 -3.54
N ILE A 170 -8.10 1.14 -2.28
CA ILE A 170 -6.84 1.12 -1.54
C ILE A 170 -7.06 0.56 -0.13
N SER A 171 -6.13 -0.26 0.36
CA SER A 171 -6.16 -0.84 1.71
C SER A 171 -4.83 -0.60 2.42
N GLU A 172 -4.66 -1.16 3.62
CA GLU A 172 -3.41 -1.06 4.40
C GLU A 172 -2.20 -1.68 3.69
N THR A 173 -2.42 -2.60 2.75
CA THR A 173 -1.36 -3.29 1.98
C THR A 173 -1.63 -3.09 0.49
N PRO A 174 -1.45 -1.86 -0.04
CA PRO A 174 -1.87 -1.50 -1.39
C PRO A 174 -0.95 -2.09 -2.48
N PHE A 175 0.24 -2.57 -2.09
CA PHE A 175 1.19 -3.18 -3.00
C PHE A 175 0.83 -4.63 -3.32
N ILE A 176 0.70 -4.93 -4.62
CA ILE A 176 0.44 -6.28 -5.11
C ILE A 176 1.64 -6.77 -5.88
N ASP A 177 2.22 -7.88 -5.41
CA ASP A 177 3.13 -8.70 -6.20
C ASP A 177 2.33 -9.80 -6.91
N TRP A 178 2.09 -9.63 -8.21
CA TRP A 178 1.27 -10.54 -9.01
C TRP A 178 1.97 -11.87 -9.32
N ARG A 179 3.27 -11.97 -9.06
CA ARG A 179 4.04 -13.22 -9.26
C ARG A 179 3.59 -14.29 -8.27
N VAL A 180 3.19 -13.86 -7.08
CA VAL A 180 2.71 -14.72 -5.99
C VAL A 180 1.21 -14.56 -5.72
N SER A 181 0.61 -13.45 -6.18
CA SER A 181 -0.79 -13.14 -5.94
C SER A 181 -1.72 -13.53 -7.10
N ALA A 182 -1.25 -14.19 -8.16
CA ALA A 182 -2.09 -14.59 -9.30
C ALA A 182 -1.85 -16.05 -9.70
N SER A 183 -2.88 -16.68 -10.26
CA SER A 183 -2.81 -17.99 -10.88
C SER A 183 -3.50 -17.92 -12.25
N PRO A 184 -2.76 -18.00 -13.37
CA PRO A 184 -1.30 -18.13 -13.43
C PRO A 184 -0.57 -16.88 -12.92
N ALA A 185 0.67 -17.06 -12.48
CA ALA A 185 1.54 -15.97 -12.02
C ALA A 185 1.75 -14.95 -13.13
N LEU A 186 1.70 -13.65 -12.79
CA LEU A 186 1.99 -12.57 -13.74
C LEU A 186 3.29 -11.86 -13.34
N PRO A 187 4.15 -11.46 -14.30
CA PRO A 187 5.43 -10.82 -14.02
C PRO A 187 5.25 -9.32 -13.73
N PHE A 188 4.32 -8.97 -12.86
CA PHE A 188 3.99 -7.58 -12.55
C PHE A 188 3.99 -7.34 -11.04
N VAL A 189 4.32 -6.11 -10.68
CA VAL A 189 3.91 -5.51 -9.41
C VAL A 189 3.00 -4.34 -9.70
N SER A 190 2.08 -4.02 -8.79
CA SER A 190 1.24 -2.83 -8.94
C SER A 190 0.95 -2.14 -7.63
N LEU A 191 0.78 -0.82 -7.70
CA LEU A 191 0.39 0.04 -6.58
C LEU A 191 -0.59 1.11 -7.08
N PRO A 192 -1.79 1.25 -6.46
CA PRO A 192 -2.71 2.32 -6.81
C PRO A 192 -2.11 3.68 -6.41
N LEU A 193 -2.04 4.61 -7.37
CA LEU A 193 -1.54 5.96 -7.16
C LEU A 193 -2.68 6.92 -6.81
N GLY A 194 -3.86 6.62 -7.33
CA GLY A 194 -5.10 7.37 -7.13
C GLY A 194 -6.29 6.51 -7.59
N PRO A 195 -7.52 6.99 -7.43
CA PRO A 195 -8.70 6.24 -7.82
C PRO A 195 -8.71 5.84 -9.29
N TYR A 196 -8.07 6.59 -10.19
CA TYR A 196 -8.11 6.30 -11.63
C TYR A 196 -6.72 6.10 -12.24
N CYS A 197 -5.71 5.84 -11.41
CA CYS A 197 -4.34 5.63 -11.87
C CYS A 197 -3.58 4.58 -11.06
N LEU A 198 -2.77 3.78 -11.76
CA LEU A 198 -2.06 2.63 -11.24
C LEU A 198 -0.59 2.67 -11.67
N LEU A 199 0.33 2.52 -10.73
CA LEU A 199 1.72 2.24 -11.03
C LEU A 199 1.87 0.74 -11.29
N VAL A 200 2.53 0.39 -12.38
CA VAL A 200 2.80 -1.00 -12.77
C VAL A 200 4.28 -1.16 -13.04
N GLY A 201 4.93 -2.08 -12.34
CA GLY A 201 6.32 -2.46 -12.59
C GLY A 201 6.40 -3.84 -13.24
N ALA A 202 7.29 -3.99 -14.21
CA ALA A 202 7.62 -5.28 -14.80
C ALA A 202 9.14 -5.53 -14.75
N PRO A 203 9.59 -6.78 -14.58
CA PRO A 203 11.00 -7.12 -14.74
C PRO A 203 11.51 -6.61 -16.09
N SER A 204 12.69 -6.01 -16.06
CA SER A 204 13.42 -5.66 -17.27
C SER A 204 14.75 -6.41 -17.26
N GLY A 205 15.32 -6.67 -18.44
CA GLY A 205 16.67 -7.23 -18.56
C GLY A 205 17.79 -6.24 -18.24
N ARG A 206 17.47 -5.08 -17.65
CA ARG A 206 18.40 -3.97 -17.50
C ARG A 206 19.30 -4.15 -16.27
N GLN A 207 20.50 -3.60 -16.36
CA GLN A 207 21.45 -3.51 -15.24
C GLN A 207 21.47 -2.12 -14.58
N SER A 208 20.87 -1.11 -15.23
CA SER A 208 20.77 0.25 -14.71
C SER A 208 19.55 0.44 -13.82
N ARG A 209 19.65 1.26 -12.76
CA ARG A 209 18.49 1.66 -11.93
C ARG A 209 17.71 2.84 -12.51
N VAL A 210 18.26 3.49 -13.53
CA VAL A 210 17.69 4.67 -14.19
C VAL A 210 16.99 4.21 -15.46
N ALA A 211 15.68 4.40 -15.52
CA ALA A 211 14.88 4.18 -16.71
C ALA A 211 13.72 5.16 -16.80
N PRO A 212 13.31 5.56 -18.02
CA PRO A 212 12.13 6.42 -18.18
C PRO A 212 10.88 5.70 -17.68
N VAL A 213 10.00 6.45 -17.01
CA VAL A 213 8.67 5.97 -16.63
C VAL A 213 7.73 6.19 -17.80
N VAL A 214 7.06 5.14 -18.25
CA VAL A 214 6.13 5.21 -19.38
C VAL A 214 4.74 5.60 -18.89
N TRP A 215 4.10 6.56 -19.53
CA TRP A 215 2.75 7.01 -19.18
C TRP A 215 1.76 6.52 -20.23
N LYS A 216 0.70 5.83 -19.83
CA LYS A 216 -0.28 5.23 -20.73
C LYS A 216 -1.69 5.55 -20.28
N ALA A 217 -2.45 6.24 -21.13
CA ALA A 217 -3.90 6.29 -20.99
C ALA A 217 -4.43 4.86 -21.15
N ALA A 218 -5.20 4.39 -20.18
CA ALA A 218 -5.64 3.00 -20.12
C ALA A 218 -7.17 2.91 -20.09
N ALA A 219 -7.76 2.39 -21.16
CA ALA A 219 -9.20 2.13 -21.22
C ALA A 219 -9.62 0.90 -20.38
N ALA A 220 -8.67 0.10 -19.91
CA ALA A 220 -8.91 -1.06 -19.05
C ALA A 220 -7.61 -1.46 -18.31
N LEU A 221 -7.77 -2.25 -17.24
CA LEU A 221 -6.65 -2.83 -16.47
C LEU A 221 -5.97 -4.01 -17.17
N GLY A 222 -6.56 -4.55 -18.24
CA GLY A 222 -6.00 -5.68 -18.99
C GLY A 222 -5.70 -6.89 -18.08
N PRO A 223 -4.45 -7.39 -18.04
CA PRO A 223 -4.05 -8.49 -17.15
C PRO A 223 -4.28 -8.22 -15.66
N LEU A 224 -4.40 -6.95 -15.26
CA LEU A 224 -4.57 -6.52 -13.86
C LEU A 224 -6.04 -6.32 -13.49
N LYS A 225 -7.00 -6.81 -14.30
CA LYS A 225 -8.46 -6.62 -14.09
C LYS A 225 -8.96 -7.00 -12.69
N ASP A 226 -8.27 -7.92 -12.03
CA ASP A 226 -8.63 -8.40 -10.69
C ASP A 226 -8.02 -7.54 -9.57
N HIS A 227 -7.43 -6.37 -9.85
CA HIS A 227 -6.73 -5.54 -8.87
C HIS A 227 -7.61 -5.21 -7.66
N ASN A 228 -8.82 -4.66 -7.89
CA ASN A 228 -9.76 -4.35 -6.81
C ASN A 228 -10.20 -5.59 -6.04
N ARG A 229 -10.39 -6.73 -6.72
CA ARG A 229 -10.73 -8.00 -6.04
C ARG A 229 -9.60 -8.40 -5.08
N ARG A 230 -8.35 -8.32 -5.53
CA ARG A 230 -7.17 -8.64 -4.71
C ARG A 230 -6.96 -7.70 -3.53
N ILE A 231 -7.15 -6.39 -3.72
CA ILE A 231 -7.11 -5.42 -2.62
C ILE A 231 -8.18 -5.76 -1.57
N ALA A 232 -9.42 -5.99 -1.99
CA ALA A 232 -10.52 -6.34 -1.07
C ALA A 232 -10.30 -7.68 -0.36
N GLU A 233 -9.80 -8.72 -1.06
CA GLU A 233 -9.50 -10.04 -0.47
C GLU A 233 -8.37 -9.98 0.58
N ARG A 234 -7.42 -9.06 0.41
CA ARG A 234 -6.24 -8.94 1.28
C ARG A 234 -6.43 -7.93 2.40
N ALA A 235 -7.37 -6.99 2.28
CA ALA A 235 -7.67 -6.03 3.34
C ALA A 235 -8.06 -6.73 4.65
N ARG A 236 -7.46 -6.30 5.75
CA ARG A 236 -7.68 -6.83 7.11
C ARG A 236 -8.08 -5.75 8.09
N LEU A 237 -7.90 -4.48 7.74
CA LEU A 237 -8.00 -3.38 8.70
C LEU A 237 -8.98 -2.35 8.18
N TRP A 238 -8.72 -1.85 6.97
CA TRP A 238 -9.60 -0.92 6.33
C TRP A 238 -9.53 -1.04 4.81
N LEU A 239 -10.60 -0.62 4.16
CA LEU A 239 -10.69 -0.53 2.72
C LEU A 239 -11.31 0.81 2.34
N VAL A 240 -10.62 1.58 1.52
CA VAL A 240 -11.04 2.92 1.08
C VAL A 240 -11.48 2.87 -0.39
N ALA A 241 -12.55 3.60 -0.69
CA ALA A 241 -13.08 3.75 -2.04
C ALA A 241 -13.53 5.18 -2.30
N THR A 242 -13.87 5.47 -3.57
CA THR A 242 -14.43 6.78 -3.97
C THR A 242 -15.95 6.78 -4.05
N THR A 243 -16.60 5.63 -3.87
CA THR A 243 -18.07 5.50 -3.90
C THR A 243 -18.54 4.53 -2.82
N ASP A 244 -19.76 4.74 -2.32
CA ASP A 244 -20.37 3.85 -1.32
C ASP A 244 -20.68 2.47 -1.92
N ASP A 245 -21.09 2.42 -3.19
CA ASP A 245 -21.37 1.16 -3.91
C ASP A 245 -20.18 0.19 -3.89
N GLN A 246 -18.96 0.72 -4.05
CA GLN A 246 -17.74 -0.09 -3.96
C GLN A 246 -17.53 -0.67 -2.55
N LEU A 247 -17.80 0.13 -1.51
CA LEU A 247 -17.67 -0.32 -0.11
C LEU A 247 -18.76 -1.33 0.26
N VAL A 248 -20.01 -1.12 -0.17
CA VAL A 248 -21.13 -2.05 0.07
C VAL A 248 -20.88 -3.40 -0.62
N ALA A 249 -20.36 -3.39 -1.84
CA ALA A 249 -20.00 -4.61 -2.57
C ALA A 249 -18.88 -5.39 -1.85
N ALA A 250 -17.91 -4.69 -1.24
CA ALA A 250 -16.86 -5.31 -0.44
C ALA A 250 -17.36 -5.81 0.93
N GLN A 251 -18.22 -5.02 1.59
CA GLN A 251 -18.81 -5.31 2.89
C GLN A 251 -19.55 -6.66 2.88
N SER A 252 -20.37 -6.91 1.86
CA SER A 252 -21.12 -8.16 1.73
C SER A 252 -20.22 -9.40 1.78
N ARG A 253 -18.99 -9.30 1.25
CA ARG A 253 -18.02 -10.41 1.27
C ARG A 253 -17.36 -10.57 2.62
N ILE A 254 -17.01 -9.46 3.28
CA ILE A 254 -16.41 -9.48 4.63
C ILE A 254 -17.41 -10.07 5.63
N VAL A 255 -18.67 -9.61 5.60
CA VAL A 255 -19.74 -10.11 6.46
C VAL A 255 -19.99 -11.60 6.22
N ALA A 256 -20.02 -12.05 4.95
CA ALA A 256 -20.14 -13.48 4.64
C ALA A 256 -18.96 -14.31 5.20
N ALA A 257 -17.73 -13.79 5.13
CA ALA A 257 -16.55 -14.45 5.70
C ALA A 257 -16.57 -14.46 7.23
N MET A 258 -17.10 -13.43 7.88
CA MET A 258 -17.27 -13.36 9.34
C MET A 258 -18.36 -14.32 9.83
N GLY A 259 -19.50 -14.39 9.15
CA GLY A 259 -20.60 -15.31 9.49
C GLY A 259 -20.31 -16.78 9.18
N ALA A 260 -19.29 -17.07 8.37
CA ALA A 260 -18.82 -18.43 8.09
C ALA A 260 -17.75 -18.93 9.09
N ARG A 261 -17.27 -18.10 10.02
CA ARG A 261 -16.48 -18.58 11.15
C ARG A 261 -17.41 -19.42 12.03
N PRO A 262 -17.12 -20.71 12.28
CA PRO A 262 -17.97 -21.52 13.13
C PRO A 262 -18.05 -20.85 14.50
N GLU A 263 -19.27 -20.62 15.00
CA GLU A 263 -19.47 -20.32 16.41
C GLU A 263 -18.75 -21.41 17.21
N ASP A 264 -17.86 -20.99 18.10
CA ASP A 264 -17.17 -21.86 19.03
C ASP A 264 -18.16 -22.81 19.69
N GLY A 265 -17.76 -24.09 19.70
CA GLY A 265 -18.60 -25.22 19.99
C GLY A 265 -19.49 -25.06 21.22
N LYS A 266 -20.80 -25.18 21.01
CA LYS A 266 -21.68 -25.81 21.99
C LYS A 266 -21.81 -27.28 21.66
N ARG A 267 -20.98 -28.10 22.30
CA ARG A 267 -21.37 -29.34 23.01
C ARG A 267 -20.17 -30.03 23.62
#